data_AF-A0A383CJN6-F1
#
_entry.id   AF-A0A383CJN6-F1
#
_cell.length_a   1.000
_cell.length_b   1.000
_cell.length_c   1.000
_cell.angle_alpha   90.00
_cell.angle_beta   90.00
_cell.angle_gamma   90.00
#
_symmetry.space_group_name_H-M   'P 1'
#
loop_
_entity.id
_entity.type
_entity.pdbx_description
1 polymer ?
#
loop_
_entity_poly.entity_id
_entity_poly.type
_entity_poly.pdbx_seq_one_letter_code
_entity_poly.pdbx_strand_id
1 'polypeptide(L)' 'MGRKISTKIPILRLPYSTEEIDFLKQGLEEILNSGFLTMDKKVFEFERLFSEFVGVKYAVAVNSGTSALEISLRSF' A
#
# COMPACT_ATOMS: atom_id res chain seq x y z
N MET A 1 -16.04 40.02 21.90
CA MET A 1 -16.38 38.64 22.34
C MET A 1 -15.74 37.66 21.35
N GLY A 2 -14.48 37.26 21.60
CA GLY A 2 -13.67 36.50 20.64
C GLY A 2 -14.01 35.02 20.66
N ARG A 3 -14.36 34.45 19.51
CA ARG A 3 -14.66 33.02 19.36
C ARG A 3 -13.34 32.24 19.39
N LYS A 4 -13.04 31.56 20.50
CA LYS A 4 -11.93 30.60 20.58
C LYS A 4 -12.27 29.42 19.66
N ILE A 5 -11.71 29.38 18.46
CA ILE A 5 -11.83 28.21 17.58
C ILE A 5 -10.73 27.23 17.98
N SER A 6 -11.08 26.25 18.82
CA SER A 6 -10.22 25.10 19.12
C SER A 6 -10.37 24.07 17.99
N THR A 7 -9.77 24.33 16.82
CA THR A 7 -9.77 23.36 15.72
C THR A 7 -8.75 22.26 16.03
N LYS A 8 -9.23 21.04 16.30
CA LYS A 8 -8.36 19.86 16.33
C LYS A 8 -7.90 19.58 14.89
N ILE A 9 -6.67 19.97 14.57
CA ILE A 9 -6.05 19.64 13.29
C ILE A 9 -5.49 18.22 13.40
N PRO A 10 -6.01 17.24 12.64
CA PRO A 10 -5.49 15.88 12.69
C PRO A 10 -4.08 15.83 12.10
N ILE A 11 -3.20 15.02 12.71
CA ILE A 11 -1.83 14.80 12.20
C ILE A 11 -1.85 14.15 10.82
N LEU A 12 -2.82 13.24 10.58
CA LEU A 12 -3.02 12.59 9.30
C LEU A 12 -4.52 12.37 9.07
N ARG A 13 -5.08 13.09 8.11
CA ARG A 13 -6.42 12.85 7.57
C ARG A 13 -6.35 12.98 6.06
N LEU A 14 -6.41 11.84 5.38
CA LEU A 14 -6.40 11.79 3.93
C LEU A 14 -7.84 11.86 3.42
N PRO A 15 -8.21 12.86 2.61
CA PRO A 15 -9.46 12.83 1.88
C PRO A 15 -9.36 11.79 0.76
N TYR A 16 -10.43 11.03 0.56
CA TYR A 16 -10.58 10.12 -0.58
C TYR A 16 -11.82 10.52 -1.38
N SER A 17 -11.70 10.51 -2.70
CA SER A 17 -12.84 10.72 -3.59
C SER A 17 -13.73 9.47 -3.64
N THR A 18 -14.96 9.62 -4.13
CA THR A 18 -15.86 8.49 -4.33
C THR A 18 -15.25 7.48 -5.32
N GLU A 19 -14.59 7.99 -6.35
CA GLU A 19 -13.93 7.18 -7.38
C GLU A 19 -12.78 6.36 -6.81
N GLU A 20 -11.95 6.94 -5.94
CA GLU A 20 -10.87 6.22 -5.26
C GLU A 20 -11.41 5.11 -4.36
N ILE A 21 -12.49 5.40 -3.62
CA ILE A 21 -13.15 4.43 -2.75
C ILE A 21 -13.72 3.27 -3.58
N ASP A 22 -14.39 3.56 -4.69
CA ASP A 22 -15.00 2.52 -5.53
C ASP A 22 -13.95 1.68 -6.27
N PHE A 23 -12.82 2.30 -6.68
CA PHE A 23 -11.66 1.58 -7.19
C PHE A 23 -11.12 0.57 -6.17
N LEU A 24 -10.94 0.98 -4.91
CA LEU A 24 -10.47 0.09 -3.86
C LEU A 24 -11.44 -1.07 -3.58
N LYS A 25 -12.76 -0.81 -3.58
CA LYS A 25 -13.78 -1.85 -3.41
C LYS A 25 -13.73 -2.90 -4.52
N GLN A 26 -13.63 -2.47 -5.77
CA GLN A 26 -13.52 -3.38 -6.92
C GLN A 26 -12.27 -4.24 -6.83
N GLY A 27 -11.12 -3.65 -6.49
CA GLY A 27 -9.88 -4.41 -6.29
C GLY A 27 -9.99 -5.43 -5.16
N LEU A 28 -10.67 -5.09 -4.06
CA LEU A 28 -10.93 -6.02 -2.97
C LEU A 28 -11.85 -7.17 -3.40
N GLU A 29 -12.92 -6.87 -4.13
CA GLU A 29 -13.84 -7.88 -4.66
C GLU A 29 -13.12 -8.86 -5.61
N GLU A 30 -12.25 -8.37 -6.49
CA GLU A 30 -11.40 -9.21 -7.34
C GLU A 30 -10.53 -10.19 -6.54
N ILE A 31 -9.89 -9.71 -5.46
CA ILE A 31 -9.04 -10.54 -4.59
C ILE A 31 -9.87 -11.60 -3.85
N LEU A 32 -11.03 -11.21 -3.32
CA LEU A 32 -11.89 -12.15 -2.59
C LEU A 32 -12.46 -13.21 -3.52
N ASN A 33 -12.86 -12.84 -4.73
CA ASN A 33 -13.39 -13.77 -5.73
C ASN A 33 -12.33 -14.70 -6.33
N SER A 34 -11.04 -14.31 -6.32
CA SER A 34 -9.96 -15.20 -6.78
C SER A 34 -9.69 -16.35 -5.82
N GLY A 35 -10.08 -16.23 -4.55
CA GLY A 35 -9.77 -17.20 -3.49
C GLY A 35 -8.33 -17.11 -2.96
N PHE A 36 -7.51 -16.21 -3.48
CA PHE A 36 -6.12 -16.02 -3.07
C PHE A 36 -5.93 -14.67 -2.37
N LEU A 37 -5.95 -14.70 -1.03
CA LEU A 37 -5.80 -13.49 -0.23
C LEU A 37 -4.36 -12.97 -0.18
N THR A 38 -3.36 -13.84 -0.36
CA THR A 38 -1.94 -13.51 -0.21
C THR A 38 -1.10 -14.15 -1.30
N MET A 39 0.01 -13.49 -1.67
CA MET A 39 1.04 -14.03 -2.58
C MET A 39 0.51 -14.46 -3.97
N ASP A 40 -0.36 -13.64 -4.55
CA ASP A 40 -0.91 -13.88 -5.90
C ASP A 40 -0.84 -12.60 -6.76
N LYS A 41 -1.55 -12.58 -7.89
CA LYS A 41 -1.51 -11.60 -8.98
C LYS A 41 -1.21 -10.17 -8.59
N LYS A 42 -1.91 -9.61 -7.59
CA LYS A 42 -1.72 -8.20 -7.18
C LYS A 42 -0.34 -7.94 -6.58
N VAL A 43 0.25 -8.92 -5.89
CA VAL A 43 1.62 -8.83 -5.36
C VAL A 43 2.63 -8.86 -6.51
N PHE A 44 2.51 -9.81 -7.44
CA PHE A 44 3.41 -9.90 -8.60
C PHE A 44 3.32 -8.66 -9.50
N GLU A 45 2.12 -8.13 -9.68
CA GLU A 45 1.90 -6.88 -10.43
C GLU A 45 2.58 -5.69 -9.75
N PHE A 46 2.44 -5.57 -8.42
CA PHE A 46 3.11 -4.53 -7.65
C PHE A 46 4.64 -4.65 -7.73
N GLU A 47 5.19 -5.85 -7.54
CA GLU A 47 6.63 -6.09 -7.63
C GLU A 47 7.19 -5.71 -9.01
N ARG A 48 6.50 -6.10 -10.10
CA ARG A 48 6.88 -5.71 -11.45
C ARG A 48 6.86 -4.19 -11.62
N LEU A 49 5.74 -3.54 -11.32
CA LEU A 49 5.58 -2.09 -11.46
C LEU A 49 6.59 -1.32 -10.61
N PHE A 50 6.86 -1.79 -9.39
CA PHE A 50 7.82 -1.16 -8.49
C PHE A 50 9.27 -1.33 -8.98
N SER A 51 9.62 -2.50 -9.50
CA SER A 51 10.94 -2.73 -10.10
C SER A 51 11.19 -1.83 -11.32
N GLU A 52 10.17 -1.65 -12.17
CA GLU A 52 10.21 -0.74 -13.31
C GLU A 52 10.31 0.72 -12.88
N PHE A 53 9.54 1.12 -11.87
CA PHE A 53 9.55 2.48 -11.32
C PHE A 53 10.93 2.87 -10.74
N VAL A 54 11.57 1.95 -10.02
CA VAL A 54 12.89 2.20 -9.41
C VAL A 54 14.04 1.99 -10.41
N GLY A 55 13.84 1.20 -11.47
CA GLY A 55 14.86 0.90 -12.47
C GLY A 55 15.81 -0.25 -12.04
N VAL A 56 15.29 -1.24 -11.32
CA VAL A 56 16.06 -2.40 -10.85
C VAL A 56 15.53 -3.69 -11.47
N LYS A 57 16.36 -4.74 -11.50
CA LYS A 57 15.99 -6.03 -12.10
C LYS A 57 14.91 -6.78 -11.32
N TYR A 58 14.89 -6.64 -9.99
CA TYR A 58 14.00 -7.36 -9.10
C TYR A 58 13.47 -6.43 -8.00
N ALA A 59 12.21 -6.63 -7.62
CA ALA A 59 11.63 -6.12 -6.39
C ALA A 59 10.89 -7.26 -5.70
N VAL A 60 10.96 -7.31 -4.37
CA VAL A 60 10.29 -8.34 -3.56
C VAL A 60 9.49 -7.64 -2.47
N ALA A 61 8.18 -7.84 -2.48
CA ALA A 61 7.27 -7.27 -1.50
C ALA A 61 7.34 -8.07 -0.18
N VAL A 62 7.53 -7.35 0.93
CA VAL A 62 7.54 -7.92 2.28
C VAL A 62 6.63 -7.12 3.20
N ASN A 63 6.30 -7.69 4.37
CA ASN A 63 5.30 -7.11 5.27
C ASN A 63 5.70 -5.78 5.93
N SER A 64 6.99 -5.41 5.93
CA SER A 64 7.47 -4.15 6.51
C SER A 64 8.85 -3.74 5.98
N GLY A 65 9.19 -2.47 6.13
CA GLY A 65 10.54 -1.97 5.83
C GLY A 65 11.62 -2.57 6.76
N THR A 66 11.29 -2.88 8.02
CA THR A 66 12.21 -3.55 8.94
C THR A 66 12.55 -4.96 8.44
N SER A 67 11.56 -5.72 8.00
CA SER A 67 11.78 -7.05 7.40
C SER A 67 12.62 -6.96 6.13
N ALA A 68 12.40 -5.94 5.30
CA ALA A 68 13.20 -5.74 4.08
C ALA A 68 14.69 -5.58 4.39
N LEU A 69 15.03 -4.80 5.41
CA LEU A 69 16.40 -4.62 5.87
C LEU A 69 16.95 -5.91 6.49
N GLU A 70 16.18 -6.54 7.36
CA GLU A 70 16.62 -7.72 8.10
C GLU A 70 16.89 -8.92 7.18
N ILE A 71 15.98 -9.21 6.23
CA ILE A 71 16.16 -10.26 5.22
C ILE A 71 17.41 -9.99 4.40
N SER A 72 17.61 -8.75 3.97
CA SER A 72 18.78 -8.36 3.19
C SER A 72 20.06 -8.65 3.98
N LEU A 73 20.11 -8.27 5.26
CA LEU A 73 21.28 -8.48 6.12
C LEU A 73 21.51 -9.96 6.49
N ARG A 74 20.45 -10.77 6.62
CA ARG A 74 20.57 -12.22 6.88
C ARG A 74 21.03 -13.02 5.67
N SER A 75 20.80 -12.50 4.47
CA SER A 75 21.09 -13.18 3.21
C SER A 75 22.47 -12.84 2.66
N PHE A 76 23.21 -11.95 3.34
CA PHE A 76 24.64 -11.70 3.14
C PHE A 76 25.49 -12.74 3.87
#